data_AF-A0AA40RX51-F1
#
_entry.id   AF-A0AA40RX51-F1
#
_cell.length_a   1.000
_cell.length_b   1.000
_cell.length_c   1.000
_cell.angle_alpha   90.00
_cell.angle_beta   90.00
_cell.angle_gamma   90.00
#
_symmetry.space_group_name_H-M   'P 1'
#
loop_
_entity.id
_entity.type
_entity.pdbx_description
1 polymer ?
#
loop_
_entity_poly.entity_id
_entity_poly.type
_entity_poly.pdbx_seq_one_letter_code
_entity_poly.pdbx_strand_id
1 'polypeptide(L)'
;DLSFDVQTKQADKYLFAETPSRFVVSVAAEKAEAFEQLAGTQATKIGIVTDDDVLKVVTTNQTIMLSRTATKKVYQESLACQLKA
;
A
#
# COMPACT_ATOMS: atom_id res chain seq x y z
N ASP A 1 14.08 5.60 -1.24
CA ASP A 1 12.69 5.41 -0.78
C ASP A 1 12.07 4.26 -1.55
N LEU A 2 11.16 3.54 -0.91
CA LEU A 2 10.52 2.35 -1.47
C LEU A 2 9.09 2.67 -1.92
N SER A 3 8.64 1.97 -2.95
CA SER A 3 7.27 2.01 -3.50
C SER A 3 6.63 0.62 -3.37
N PHE A 4 5.46 0.42 -3.98
CA PHE A 4 4.78 -0.87 -3.97
C PHE A 4 3.98 -1.09 -5.25
N ASP A 5 3.91 -2.37 -5.67
CA ASP A 5 2.97 -2.86 -6.67
C ASP A 5 2.05 -3.86 -5.98
N VAL A 6 0.78 -3.47 -5.79
CA VAL A 6 -0.21 -4.29 -5.10
C VAL A 6 -1.49 -4.48 -5.90
N GLN A 7 -2.11 -5.63 -5.74
CA GLN A 7 -3.42 -6.00 -6.24
C GLN A 7 -4.33 -6.46 -5.10
N THR A 8 -5.54 -5.95 -5.06
CA THR A 8 -6.57 -6.28 -4.08
C THR A 8 -7.85 -6.77 -4.76
N LYS A 9 -8.60 -7.62 -4.06
CA LYS A 9 -9.94 -8.08 -4.48
C LYS A 9 -11.05 -7.10 -4.08
N GLN A 10 -10.70 -5.94 -3.54
CA GLN A 10 -11.63 -4.89 -3.16
C GLN A 10 -11.83 -3.90 -4.32
N ALA A 11 -13.00 -3.27 -4.36
CA ALA A 11 -13.23 -2.10 -5.21
C ALA A 11 -12.51 -0.85 -4.67
N ASP A 12 -12.21 0.10 -5.53
CA ASP A 12 -11.56 1.38 -5.23
C ASP A 12 -12.16 2.15 -4.04
N LYS A 13 -13.50 2.16 -3.91
CA LYS A 13 -14.19 2.83 -2.79
C LYS A 13 -13.76 2.35 -1.40
N TYR A 14 -13.17 1.15 -1.28
CA TYR A 14 -12.71 0.60 0.00
C TYR A 14 -11.26 0.97 0.35
N LEU A 15 -10.50 1.63 -0.55
CA LEU A 15 -9.12 2.03 -0.29
C LEU A 15 -9.01 3.03 0.86
N PHE A 16 -10.03 3.86 1.04
CA PHE A 16 -10.11 4.88 2.10
C PHE A 16 -11.07 4.49 3.23
N ALA A 17 -11.61 3.27 3.19
CA ALA A 17 -12.50 2.78 4.24
C ALA A 17 -11.68 2.35 5.46
N GLU A 18 -11.97 2.95 6.61
CA GLU A 18 -11.35 2.59 7.88
C GLU A 18 -12.09 1.39 8.50
N THR A 19 -11.33 0.34 8.81
CA THR A 19 -11.83 -0.82 9.54
C THR A 19 -10.76 -1.19 10.56
N PRO A 20 -11.09 -1.29 11.86
CA PRO A 20 -10.10 -1.60 12.89
C PRO A 20 -9.48 -2.99 12.65
N SER A 21 -8.32 -3.21 13.27
CA SER A 21 -7.61 -4.50 13.23
C SER A 21 -7.16 -4.97 11.84
N ARG A 22 -6.88 -4.03 10.93
CA ARG A 22 -6.23 -4.31 9.64
C ARG A 22 -4.77 -3.87 9.69
N PHE A 23 -3.88 -4.79 9.34
CA PHE A 23 -2.43 -4.56 9.30
C PHE A 23 -1.87 -4.86 7.91
N VAL A 24 -0.84 -4.12 7.52
CA VAL A 24 -0.03 -4.42 6.34
C VAL A 24 1.37 -4.79 6.83
N VAL A 25 1.88 -5.92 6.36
CA VAL A 25 3.21 -6.43 6.73
C VAL A 25 4.03 -6.67 5.48
N SER A 26 5.33 -6.37 5.57
CA SER A 26 6.32 -6.74 4.54
C SER A 26 7.22 -7.83 5.10
N VAL A 27 7.50 -8.83 4.30
CA VAL A 27 8.35 -9.98 4.66
C VAL A 27 9.45 -10.11 3.61
N ALA A 28 10.65 -10.50 4.04
CA ALA A 28 11.74 -10.81 3.12
C ALA A 28 11.31 -11.91 2.14
N ALA A 29 11.70 -11.80 0.87
CA ALA A 29 11.20 -12.67 -0.20
C ALA A 29 11.45 -14.16 0.10
N GLU A 30 12.61 -14.48 0.67
CA GLU A 30 13.02 -15.82 1.07
C GLU A 30 12.23 -16.39 2.27
N LYS A 31 11.46 -15.55 2.98
CA LYS A 31 10.61 -15.95 4.11
C LYS A 31 9.11 -15.88 3.78
N ALA A 32 8.74 -15.43 2.58
CA ALA A 32 7.34 -15.21 2.22
C ALA A 32 6.52 -16.49 2.34
N GLU A 33 7.01 -17.61 1.81
CA GLU A 33 6.32 -18.89 1.85
C GLU A 33 6.12 -19.39 3.30
N ALA A 34 7.17 -19.33 4.12
CA ALA A 34 7.09 -19.73 5.53
C ALA A 34 6.11 -18.86 6.32
N PHE A 35 6.06 -17.55 6.03
CA PHE A 35 5.09 -16.65 6.64
C PHE A 35 3.66 -16.97 6.19
N GLU A 36 3.43 -17.22 4.90
CA GLU A 36 2.10 -17.57 4.38
C GLU A 36 1.58 -18.87 4.99
N GLN A 37 2.44 -19.88 5.17
CA GLN A 37 2.09 -21.12 5.87
C GLN A 37 1.71 -20.86 7.33
N LEU A 38 2.45 -20.00 8.04
CA LEU A 38 2.15 -19.64 9.43
C LEU A 38 0.86 -18.81 9.55
N ALA A 39 0.63 -17.89 8.64
CA ALA A 39 -0.51 -16.98 8.66
C ALA A 39 -1.83 -17.68 8.28
N GLY A 40 -1.77 -18.74 7.47
CA GLY A 40 -2.94 -19.47 7.00
C GLY A 40 -3.94 -18.52 6.32
N THR A 41 -5.20 -18.57 6.74
CA THR A 41 -6.27 -17.72 6.17
C THR A 41 -6.33 -16.31 6.77
N GLN A 42 -5.45 -15.97 7.72
CA GLN A 42 -5.49 -14.68 8.41
C GLN A 42 -4.82 -13.55 7.62
N ALA A 43 -4.01 -13.88 6.61
CA ALA A 43 -3.34 -12.92 5.76
C ALA A 43 -3.63 -13.20 4.29
N THR A 44 -3.44 -12.17 3.46
CA THR A 44 -3.50 -12.29 2.00
C THR A 44 -2.34 -11.51 1.43
N LYS A 45 -1.53 -12.16 0.61
CA LYS A 45 -0.50 -11.47 -0.17
C LYS A 45 -1.18 -10.53 -1.16
N ILE A 46 -0.87 -9.25 -1.04
CA ILE A 46 -1.38 -8.22 -1.95
C ILE A 46 -0.35 -7.74 -2.95
N GLY A 47 0.95 -8.03 -2.81
CA GLY A 47 1.94 -7.56 -3.76
C GLY A 47 3.38 -7.59 -3.24
N ILE A 48 4.20 -6.68 -3.76
CA ILE A 48 5.62 -6.54 -3.41
C ILE A 48 5.99 -5.08 -3.20
N VAL A 49 7.10 -4.88 -2.47
CA VAL A 49 7.77 -3.60 -2.36
C VAL A 49 8.71 -3.44 -3.56
N THR A 50 8.74 -2.25 -4.15
CA THR A 50 9.58 -1.90 -5.30
C THR A 50 10.52 -0.74 -4.95
N ASP A 51 11.53 -0.51 -5.78
CA ASP A 51 12.49 0.59 -5.66
C ASP A 51 12.24 1.72 -6.67
N ASP A 52 11.19 1.61 -7.49
CA ASP A 52 10.79 2.63 -8.46
C ASP A 52 10.04 3.82 -7.80
N ASP A 53 9.70 4.83 -8.60
CA ASP A 53 8.91 5.98 -8.14
C ASP A 53 7.40 5.75 -8.28
N VAL A 54 6.92 4.52 -8.49
CA VAL A 54 5.51 4.27 -8.83
C VAL A 54 4.80 3.56 -7.69
N LEU A 55 3.85 4.24 -7.07
CA LEU A 55 2.85 3.62 -6.20
C LEU A 55 1.74 3.04 -7.08
N LYS A 56 1.67 1.72 -7.19
CA LYS A 56 0.68 1.03 -8.01
C LYS A 56 -0.29 0.22 -7.16
N VAL A 57 -1.59 0.47 -7.36
CA VAL A 57 -2.70 -0.27 -6.74
C VAL A 57 -3.68 -0.71 -7.81
N VAL A 58 -3.85 -2.02 -7.95
CA VAL A 58 -4.86 -2.63 -8.81
C VAL A 58 -6.03 -3.09 -7.93
N THR A 59 -7.20 -2.50 -8.15
CA THR A 59 -8.46 -2.90 -7.51
C THR A 59 -9.27 -3.75 -8.49
N THR A 60 -10.48 -4.16 -8.12
CA THR A 60 -11.36 -4.91 -9.04
C THR A 60 -11.87 -4.07 -10.21
N ASN A 61 -11.85 -2.75 -10.11
CA ASN A 61 -12.46 -1.84 -11.06
C ASN A 61 -11.56 -0.68 -11.52
N GLN A 62 -10.34 -0.55 -10.97
CA GLN A 62 -9.42 0.54 -11.30
C GLN A 62 -7.96 0.09 -11.15
N THR A 63 -7.07 0.70 -11.94
CA THR A 63 -5.64 0.71 -11.68
C THR A 63 -5.22 2.13 -11.35
N ILE A 64 -4.62 2.33 -10.19
CA ILE A 64 -4.10 3.61 -9.72
C ILE A 64 -2.58 3.54 -9.80
N MET A 65 -1.97 4.52 -10.47
CA MET A 65 -0.52 4.68 -10.56
C MET A 65 -0.18 6.13 -10.24
N LEU A 66 0.62 6.34 -9.20
CA LEU A 66 1.02 7.65 -8.72
C LEU A 66 2.54 7.73 -8.56
N SER A 67 3.12 8.92 -8.78
CA SER A 67 4.51 9.15 -8.41
C SER A 67 4.64 9.20 -6.88
N ARG A 68 5.45 8.33 -6.29
CA ARG A 68 5.79 8.32 -4.86
C ARG A 68 6.35 9.68 -4.45
N THR A 69 7.25 10.23 -5.23
CA THR A 69 7.85 11.55 -4.95
C THR A 69 6.80 12.66 -4.93
N ALA A 70 5.89 12.70 -5.91
CA ALA A 70 4.81 13.69 -5.93
C ALA A 70 3.83 13.50 -4.77
N THR A 71 3.39 12.27 -4.49
CA THR A 71 2.47 11.96 -3.40
C THR A 71 3.08 12.29 -2.03
N LYS A 72 4.36 11.97 -1.82
CA LYS A 72 5.09 12.32 -0.59
C LYS A 72 5.14 13.84 -0.38
N LYS A 73 5.42 14.59 -1.45
CA LYS A 73 5.41 16.06 -1.41
C LYS A 73 4.03 16.61 -1.00
N VAL A 74 2.96 16.17 -1.65
CA VAL A 74 1.58 16.59 -1.32
C VAL A 74 1.24 16.27 0.14
N TYR A 75 1.59 15.08 0.62
CA TYR A 75 1.37 14.69 2.01
C TYR A 75 2.12 15.64 2.98
N GLN A 76 3.41 15.88 2.75
CA GLN A 76 4.23 16.74 3.61
C GLN A 76 3.78 18.21 3.58
N GLU A 77 3.40 18.72 2.42
CA GLU A 77 2.94 20.11 2.27
C GLU A 77 1.55 20.35 2.86
N SER A 78 0.68 19.34 2.87
CA SER A 78 -0.66 19.47 3.47
C SER A 78 -0.61 19.80 4.96
N LEU A 79 0.35 19.24 5.70
CA LEU A 79 0.62 19.57 7.10
C LEU A 79 1.21 20.98 7.25
N ALA A 80 2.15 21.36 6.39
CA ALA A 80 2.78 22.68 6.42
C ALA A 80 1.77 23.82 6.12
N CYS A 81 0.78 23.56 5.26
CA CYS A 81 -0.26 24.52 4.92
C CYS A 81 -1.25 24.76 6.07
N GLN A 82 -1.43 23.79 6.98
CA GLN A 82 -2.29 23.94 8.16
C GLN A 82 -1.62 24.69 9.33
N LEU A 83 -0.29 24.74 9.37
CA LEU A 83 0.47 25.36 10.46
C LEU A 83 0.87 26.83 10.19
N LYS A 84 0.61 27.35 8.99
CA LYS A 84 0.79 28.77 8.67
C LYS A 84 -0.45 29.56 9.17
N ALA A 85 -0.44 29.92 10.43
CA ALA A 85 -1.27 30.97 11.02
C ALA A 85 -0.54 32.31 11.02
#